data_AF-A0A2Z5EKZ5-F1
#
_entry.id   AF-A0A2Z5EKZ5-F1
#
_cell.length_a   1.000
_cell.length_b   1.000
_cell.length_c   1.000
_cell.angle_alpha   90.00
_cell.angle_beta   90.00
_cell.angle_gamma   90.00
#
_symmetry.space_group_name_H-M   'P 1'
#
loop_
_entity.id
_entity.type
_entity.pdbx_description
1 polymer ?
#
loop_
_entity_poly.entity_id
_entity_poly.type
_entity_poly.pdbx_seq_one_letter_code
_entity_poly.pdbx_strand_id
1 'polypeptide(L)'
;MKYGLLLATTLFLSTSAIAQQPDPLRPTGRWSANTTGQAETPPMGWNSWNAFGTDIDEEKVFASAKAIVDSGLAAKGYRYVNLDEGWWDHRRSDGRMLVRSDKFPSARTADGATSFRPFTNRLHAMGLKAGLYSDLGRNTCAQAYGPNEPNLPRGTMMEREVGLYGNIDRDIKLYFGDWGFDYIKIDGCGLRAYGASSDLVSSGRYQALEPILSLETVALSNIPAVQAMFGNVKAALDRYNPDGDYVLSLCIWGAANVRAWGKDIGNVSRTSDDITADWGRMLTNFDSAAKRPLYAHPGSWNDPDMLFVGKGDFDAAHLTEARSHFALWAMINAPLLIGSDLRDTPSALMQILGNASLISMNQDPAGNQAVLAFDSDDLQIFVKTLANGEKGVAIFNRSSRPIDANLTSAHLKFRKDAPVRLVDQWTDAAASFSGETVMKVMPRETLVFRARGVRELADGIYLSEIPGSVNPAVDGVTLPQPDPTIHRALAPWGGGSRGVGPRPMYAGWGGAQADATPFGRELQISGQRYAHGLGILANSRMEVRNADFRRLTVTVGVDDSASDARHAVTFEIYGDGRLLGRSAPHTQGTPAQQLSVDIDNVRLIELVARAPGVVNEQLPVSWADAAFHR
;
A
#
# COMPACT_ATOMS: atom_id res chain seq x y z
N MET A 1 79.21 -8.83 -33.60
CA MET A 1 78.72 -7.64 -32.87
C MET A 1 77.19 -7.57 -32.98
N LYS A 2 76.46 -7.76 -31.87
CA LYS A 2 75.08 -7.26 -31.69
C LYS A 2 74.92 -6.92 -30.21
N TYR A 3 74.54 -5.69 -29.92
CA TYR A 3 74.29 -5.21 -28.56
C TYR A 3 72.88 -5.63 -28.11
N GLY A 4 72.75 -6.10 -26.87
CA GLY A 4 71.45 -6.25 -26.21
C GLY A 4 71.17 -5.02 -25.36
N LEU A 5 70.03 -4.35 -25.61
CA LEU A 5 69.58 -3.19 -24.84
C LEU A 5 68.35 -3.61 -24.03
N LEU A 6 68.41 -3.51 -22.69
CA LEU A 6 67.23 -3.70 -21.84
C LEU A 6 66.35 -2.45 -21.92
N LEU A 7 65.07 -2.63 -22.27
CA LEU A 7 64.03 -1.65 -21.92
C LEU A 7 63.42 -2.05 -20.57
N ALA A 8 63.35 -1.09 -19.64
CA ALA A 8 62.62 -1.24 -18.39
C ALA A 8 61.18 -0.74 -18.59
N THR A 9 60.19 -1.63 -18.45
CA THR A 9 58.77 -1.30 -18.58
C THR A 9 58.22 -0.86 -17.22
N THR A 10 57.91 0.42 -17.06
CA THR A 10 57.29 0.96 -15.83
C THR A 10 55.79 0.65 -15.82
N LEU A 11 55.34 -0.22 -14.91
CA LEU A 11 53.91 -0.43 -14.67
C LEU A 11 53.33 0.76 -13.90
N PHE A 12 52.41 1.50 -14.51
CA PHE A 12 51.50 2.38 -13.79
C PHE A 12 50.37 1.54 -13.17
N LEU A 13 50.39 1.39 -11.84
CA LEU A 13 49.26 0.83 -11.08
C LEU A 13 48.15 1.88 -11.00
N SER A 14 47.17 1.80 -11.91
CA SER A 14 45.92 2.55 -11.81
C SER A 14 45.07 1.97 -10.68
N THR A 15 45.10 2.60 -9.50
CA THR A 15 44.18 2.28 -8.41
C THR A 15 42.76 2.71 -8.79
N SER A 16 41.95 1.76 -9.25
CA SER A 16 40.51 1.96 -9.41
C SER A 16 39.91 2.39 -8.07
N ALA A 17 39.52 3.66 -7.96
CA ALA A 17 38.79 4.14 -6.80
C ALA A 17 37.44 3.40 -6.75
N ILE A 18 37.32 2.46 -5.80
CA ILE A 18 36.03 1.86 -5.49
C ILE A 18 35.14 3.00 -5.01
N ALA A 19 34.16 3.38 -5.82
CA ALA A 19 33.16 4.36 -5.43
C ALA A 19 32.41 3.79 -4.21
N GLN A 20 32.69 4.34 -3.04
CA GLN A 20 32.05 3.93 -1.80
C GLN A 20 30.54 4.11 -1.97
N GLN A 21 29.77 3.03 -1.79
CA GLN A 21 28.31 3.12 -1.89
C GLN A 21 27.81 4.19 -0.93
N PRO A 22 26.90 5.08 -1.36
CA PRO A 22 26.37 6.12 -0.50
C PRO A 22 25.66 5.49 0.70
N ASP A 23 25.97 5.96 1.91
CA ASP A 23 25.31 5.51 3.15
C ASP A 23 23.79 5.73 3.03
N PRO A 24 22.96 4.67 2.98
CA PRO A 24 21.51 4.81 2.82
C PRO A 24 20.87 5.48 4.05
N LEU A 25 21.52 5.43 5.21
CA LEU A 25 21.07 6.06 6.45
C LEU A 25 21.51 7.53 6.57
N ARG A 26 22.22 8.06 5.57
CA ARG A 26 22.59 9.47 5.54
C ARG A 26 21.30 10.31 5.48
N PRO A 27 21.13 11.31 6.35
CA PRO A 27 19.99 12.22 6.29
C PRO A 27 20.05 13.07 5.01
N THR A 28 18.89 13.36 4.46
CA THR A 28 18.71 14.04 3.17
C THR A 28 18.02 15.40 3.28
N GLY A 29 17.28 15.63 4.37
CA GLY A 29 16.38 16.78 4.52
C GLY A 29 15.25 16.82 3.47
N ARG A 30 14.90 15.67 2.86
CA ARG A 30 13.89 15.57 1.80
C ARG A 30 12.99 14.36 2.01
N TRP A 31 11.71 14.55 1.71
CA TRP A 31 10.75 13.45 1.64
C TRP A 31 11.08 12.59 0.41
N SER A 32 11.35 11.29 0.61
CA SER A 32 11.82 10.38 -0.45
C SER A 32 10.69 9.74 -1.25
N ALA A 33 9.52 9.55 -0.63
CA ALA A 33 8.40 8.85 -1.26
C ALA A 33 7.67 9.75 -2.28
N ASN A 34 6.94 9.11 -3.20
CA ASN A 34 6.32 9.75 -4.34
C ASN A 34 5.30 10.84 -3.94
N THR A 35 5.38 11.97 -4.64
CA THR A 35 4.50 13.15 -4.51
C THR A 35 3.96 13.61 -5.87
N THR A 36 4.00 12.73 -6.87
CA THR A 36 3.51 12.99 -8.24
C THR A 36 2.40 12.00 -8.60
N GLY A 37 1.47 12.42 -9.46
CA GLY A 37 0.24 11.69 -9.73
C GLY A 37 -0.94 12.12 -8.83
N GLN A 38 -2.14 11.74 -9.23
CA GLN A 38 -3.41 12.17 -8.63
C GLN A 38 -3.91 11.20 -7.54
N ALA A 39 -3.15 11.14 -6.44
CA ALA A 39 -3.41 10.25 -5.31
C ALA A 39 -3.12 10.87 -3.92
N GLU A 40 -3.35 12.17 -3.74
CA GLU A 40 -3.32 12.82 -2.41
C GLU A 40 -4.30 12.18 -1.41
N THR A 41 -5.38 11.56 -1.92
CA THR A 41 -6.26 10.61 -1.22
C THR A 41 -6.33 9.29 -2.01
N PRO A 42 -6.79 8.19 -1.41
CA PRO A 42 -6.92 6.90 -2.11
C PRO A 42 -7.80 7.02 -3.37
N PRO A 43 -7.37 6.52 -4.55
CA PRO A 43 -8.18 6.56 -5.75
C PRO A 43 -9.54 5.84 -5.59
N MET A 44 -10.61 6.44 -6.09
CA MET A 44 -11.97 5.87 -6.07
C MET A 44 -12.52 5.74 -7.50
N GLY A 45 -13.14 4.61 -7.81
CA GLY A 45 -13.60 4.32 -9.18
C GLY A 45 -14.19 2.93 -9.35
N TRP A 46 -14.11 2.42 -10.58
CA TRP A 46 -14.60 1.12 -11.00
C TRP A 46 -13.59 0.43 -11.92
N ASN A 47 -13.48 -0.89 -11.85
CA ASN A 47 -12.65 -1.72 -12.71
C ASN A 47 -13.48 -2.88 -13.27
N SER A 48 -13.30 -3.19 -14.56
CA SER A 48 -14.10 -4.17 -15.30
C SER A 48 -13.88 -5.64 -14.94
N TRP A 49 -12.72 -6.02 -14.38
CA TRP A 49 -12.26 -7.41 -14.30
C TRP A 49 -13.23 -8.33 -13.56
N ASN A 50 -13.62 -7.96 -12.34
CA ASN A 50 -14.46 -8.79 -11.47
C ASN A 50 -15.91 -8.94 -11.98
N ALA A 51 -16.33 -8.06 -12.91
CA ALA A 51 -17.63 -8.08 -13.57
C ALA A 51 -17.62 -8.84 -14.90
N PHE A 52 -16.60 -8.62 -15.74
CA PHE A 52 -16.61 -9.01 -17.16
C PHE A 52 -15.42 -9.87 -17.60
N GLY A 53 -14.38 -10.01 -16.76
CA GLY A 53 -13.12 -10.65 -17.13
C GLY A 53 -12.55 -10.01 -18.40
N THR A 54 -12.20 -10.87 -19.36
CA THR A 54 -11.78 -10.45 -20.71
C THR A 54 -12.95 -10.15 -21.67
N ASP A 55 -14.20 -10.48 -21.36
CA ASP A 55 -15.36 -10.14 -22.19
C ASP A 55 -15.86 -8.71 -21.93
N ILE A 56 -14.95 -7.76 -22.08
CA ILE A 56 -15.21 -6.33 -22.02
C ILE A 56 -15.56 -5.76 -23.41
N ASP A 57 -16.47 -4.80 -23.44
CA ASP A 57 -16.81 -4.00 -24.62
C ASP A 57 -17.21 -2.57 -24.23
N GLU A 58 -17.24 -1.70 -25.23
CA GLU A 58 -17.52 -0.28 -25.06
C GLU A 58 -18.91 0.02 -24.49
N GLU A 59 -19.91 -0.83 -24.78
CA GLU A 59 -21.27 -0.68 -24.27
C GLU A 59 -21.33 -0.96 -22.77
N LYS A 60 -20.79 -2.10 -22.32
CA LYS A 60 -20.68 -2.46 -20.90
C LYS A 60 -20.00 -1.35 -20.10
N VAL A 61 -18.87 -0.83 -20.60
CA VAL A 61 -18.11 0.19 -19.88
C VAL A 61 -18.85 1.53 -19.81
N PHE A 62 -19.46 2.00 -20.91
CA PHE A 62 -20.25 3.24 -20.85
C PHE A 62 -21.53 3.08 -20.03
N ALA A 63 -22.12 1.89 -19.94
CA ALA A 63 -23.25 1.62 -19.06
C ALA A 63 -22.84 1.66 -17.57
N SER A 64 -21.70 1.05 -17.19
CA SER A 64 -21.14 1.18 -15.84
C SER A 64 -20.77 2.63 -15.51
N ALA A 65 -20.12 3.35 -16.44
CA ALA A 65 -19.81 4.77 -16.28
C ALA A 65 -21.07 5.63 -16.09
N LYS A 66 -22.15 5.34 -16.83
CA LYS A 66 -23.44 6.02 -16.66
C LYS A 66 -24.05 5.72 -15.29
N ALA A 67 -24.01 4.48 -14.82
CA ALA A 67 -24.50 4.10 -13.49
C ALA A 67 -23.77 4.86 -12.37
N ILE A 68 -22.45 5.08 -12.49
CA ILE A 68 -21.65 5.88 -11.53
C ILE A 68 -22.12 7.34 -11.48
N VAL A 69 -22.46 7.93 -12.63
CA VAL A 69 -22.97 9.31 -12.73
C VAL A 69 -24.41 9.41 -12.22
N ASP A 70 -25.32 8.58 -12.74
CA ASP A 70 -26.76 8.59 -12.42
C ASP A 70 -27.04 8.36 -10.93
N SER A 71 -26.27 7.48 -10.29
CA SER A 71 -26.40 7.18 -8.84
C SER A 71 -25.78 8.23 -7.92
N GLY A 72 -25.09 9.23 -8.49
CA GLY A 72 -24.34 10.23 -7.73
C GLY A 72 -23.05 9.72 -7.08
N LEU A 73 -22.58 8.51 -7.41
CA LEU A 73 -21.28 8.00 -6.95
C LEU A 73 -20.13 8.88 -7.48
N ALA A 74 -20.23 9.39 -8.71
CA ALA A 74 -19.27 10.36 -9.26
C ALA A 74 -19.06 11.58 -8.33
N ALA A 75 -20.16 12.16 -7.83
CA ALA A 75 -20.13 13.30 -6.91
C ALA A 75 -19.59 12.95 -5.50
N LYS A 76 -19.48 11.65 -5.18
CA LYS A 76 -18.86 11.13 -3.94
C LYS A 76 -17.38 10.74 -4.14
N GLY A 77 -16.81 10.94 -5.32
CA GLY A 77 -15.39 10.72 -5.62
C GLY A 77 -15.10 9.57 -6.58
N TYR A 78 -16.06 8.71 -6.91
CA TYR A 78 -15.88 7.59 -7.85
C TYR A 78 -15.69 8.11 -9.29
N ARG A 79 -14.45 8.43 -9.65
CA ARG A 79 -14.12 9.13 -10.89
C ARG A 79 -13.39 8.27 -11.92
N TYR A 80 -12.61 7.28 -11.49
CA TYR A 80 -11.85 6.44 -12.42
C TYR A 80 -12.70 5.30 -12.99
N VAL A 81 -12.69 5.12 -14.31
CA VAL A 81 -13.31 4.00 -15.03
C VAL A 81 -12.20 3.23 -15.72
N ASN A 82 -11.79 2.12 -15.12
CA ASN A 82 -10.59 1.39 -15.50
C ASN A 82 -10.95 0.17 -16.38
N LEU A 83 -10.40 0.15 -17.59
CA LEU A 83 -10.36 -1.02 -18.46
C LEU A 83 -9.27 -1.98 -17.96
N ASP A 84 -9.67 -3.18 -17.55
CA ASP A 84 -8.75 -4.30 -17.29
C ASP A 84 -8.48 -5.09 -18.58
N GLU A 85 -8.02 -6.35 -18.52
CA GLU A 85 -7.66 -7.13 -19.72
C GLU A 85 -8.77 -7.28 -20.78
N GLY A 86 -8.35 -7.56 -22.04
CA GLY A 86 -9.24 -7.90 -23.17
C GLY A 86 -9.45 -6.77 -24.21
N TRP A 87 -8.95 -5.56 -23.93
CA TRP A 87 -9.15 -4.38 -24.78
C TRP A 87 -8.29 -4.33 -26.06
N TRP A 88 -7.11 -4.95 -26.05
CA TRP A 88 -6.20 -5.03 -27.20
C TRP A 88 -6.66 -6.07 -28.23
N ASP A 89 -6.28 -5.89 -29.49
CA ASP A 89 -6.36 -6.95 -30.49
C ASP A 89 -5.02 -7.65 -30.67
N HIS A 90 -3.96 -6.89 -31.00
CA HIS A 90 -2.59 -7.36 -31.15
C HIS A 90 -1.60 -6.18 -31.27
N ARG A 91 -0.30 -6.44 -31.16
CA ARG A 91 0.77 -5.48 -31.51
C ARG A 91 1.10 -5.58 -33.00
N ARG A 92 1.00 -4.48 -33.73
CA ARG A 92 1.34 -4.39 -35.15
C ARG A 92 2.86 -4.54 -35.37
N SER A 93 3.27 -4.91 -36.57
CA SER A 93 4.69 -5.13 -36.96
C SER A 93 5.63 -3.93 -36.78
N ASP A 94 5.12 -2.70 -36.72
CA ASP A 94 5.87 -1.49 -36.37
C ASP A 94 5.99 -1.25 -34.85
N GLY A 95 5.43 -2.17 -34.05
CA GLY A 95 5.42 -2.14 -32.60
C GLY A 95 4.25 -1.37 -31.98
N ARG A 96 3.32 -0.79 -32.78
CA ARG A 96 2.15 -0.08 -32.26
C ARG A 96 1.12 -1.05 -31.68
N MET A 97 0.58 -0.75 -30.50
CA MET A 97 -0.56 -1.48 -29.94
C MET A 97 -1.86 -1.16 -30.69
N LEU A 98 -2.62 -2.18 -31.08
CA LEU A 98 -3.94 -2.02 -31.71
C LEU A 98 -5.07 -2.42 -30.76
N VAL A 99 -6.14 -1.64 -30.78
CA VAL A 99 -7.36 -1.86 -29.98
C VAL A 99 -8.31 -2.84 -30.68
N ARG A 100 -9.03 -3.64 -29.90
CA ARG A 100 -10.11 -4.55 -30.32
C ARG A 100 -11.33 -3.79 -30.84
N SER A 101 -11.22 -3.23 -32.04
CA SER A 101 -12.22 -2.29 -32.59
C SER A 101 -13.56 -2.92 -33.00
N ASP A 102 -13.69 -4.24 -32.91
CA ASP A 102 -14.94 -5.02 -32.91
C ASP A 102 -15.69 -4.95 -31.55
N LYS A 103 -14.97 -4.78 -30.43
CA LYS A 103 -15.54 -4.56 -29.09
C LYS A 103 -15.56 -3.07 -28.69
N PHE A 104 -14.64 -2.28 -29.25
CA PHE A 104 -14.50 -0.84 -29.02
C PHE A 104 -14.63 -0.07 -30.35
N PRO A 105 -15.84 0.07 -30.90
CA PRO A 105 -16.06 0.68 -32.21
C PRO A 105 -15.60 2.14 -32.30
N SER A 106 -15.63 2.90 -31.20
CA SER A 106 -15.09 4.27 -31.18
C SER A 106 -13.57 4.34 -31.43
N ALA A 107 -12.85 3.22 -31.27
CA ALA A 107 -11.42 3.16 -31.51
C ALA A 107 -11.03 3.01 -33.00
N ARG A 108 -11.99 2.90 -33.92
CA ARG A 108 -11.72 2.76 -35.37
C ARG A 108 -11.14 4.05 -35.96
N THR A 109 -10.07 3.90 -36.74
CA THR A 109 -9.44 4.97 -37.52
C THR A 109 -9.34 4.55 -38.98
N ALA A 110 -9.35 5.53 -39.91
CA ALA A 110 -9.37 5.27 -41.35
C ALA A 110 -8.08 4.57 -41.87
N ASP A 111 -6.97 4.72 -41.15
CA ASP A 111 -5.66 4.10 -41.43
C ASP A 111 -5.45 2.74 -40.76
N GLY A 112 -6.44 2.24 -39.99
CA GLY A 112 -6.35 1.00 -39.23
C GLY A 112 -5.39 1.03 -38.03
N ALA A 113 -4.81 2.17 -37.67
CA ALA A 113 -3.89 2.28 -36.54
C ALA A 113 -4.57 2.22 -35.15
N THR A 114 -5.88 2.39 -35.11
CA THR A 114 -6.75 2.51 -33.92
C THR A 114 -6.37 3.63 -32.94
N SER A 115 -7.36 4.15 -32.20
CA SER A 115 -7.10 5.14 -31.15
C SER A 115 -8.17 5.12 -30.08
N PHE A 116 -7.79 4.98 -28.81
CA PHE A 116 -8.73 5.15 -27.70
C PHE A 116 -9.11 6.61 -27.41
N ARG A 117 -8.55 7.59 -28.13
CA ARG A 117 -8.83 9.01 -27.86
C ARG A 117 -10.33 9.40 -27.91
N PRO A 118 -11.16 8.88 -28.82
CA PRO A 118 -12.61 9.14 -28.78
C PRO A 118 -13.31 8.53 -27.56
N PHE A 119 -12.82 7.37 -27.08
CA PHE A 119 -13.34 6.68 -25.90
C PHE A 119 -13.02 7.46 -24.61
N THR A 120 -11.75 7.85 -24.42
CA THR A 120 -11.32 8.64 -23.25
C THR A 120 -11.98 10.02 -23.22
N ASN A 121 -12.01 10.74 -24.36
CA ASN A 121 -12.73 12.01 -24.49
C ASN A 121 -14.21 11.89 -24.07
N ARG A 122 -14.88 10.75 -24.32
CA ARG A 122 -16.27 10.53 -23.92
C ARG A 122 -16.43 10.29 -22.41
N LEU A 123 -15.48 9.60 -21.76
CA LEU A 123 -15.44 9.51 -20.30
C LEU A 123 -15.13 10.88 -19.66
N HIS A 124 -14.17 11.64 -20.21
CA HIS A 124 -13.85 13.01 -19.78
C HIS A 124 -15.07 13.94 -19.92
N ALA A 125 -15.84 13.83 -20.99
CA ALA A 125 -17.08 14.59 -21.18
C ALA A 125 -18.19 14.24 -20.17
N MET A 126 -18.11 13.09 -19.50
CA MET A 126 -18.97 12.71 -18.38
C MET A 126 -18.43 13.21 -17.02
N GLY A 127 -17.29 13.91 -16.99
CA GLY A 127 -16.60 14.30 -15.76
C GLY A 127 -15.84 13.15 -15.09
N LEU A 128 -15.65 12.04 -15.80
CA LEU A 128 -14.92 10.85 -15.33
C LEU A 128 -13.49 10.84 -15.87
N LYS A 129 -12.69 9.91 -15.34
CA LYS A 129 -11.28 9.66 -15.66
C LYS A 129 -11.14 8.26 -16.24
N ALA A 130 -10.33 8.10 -17.29
CA ALA A 130 -10.16 6.83 -17.99
C ALA A 130 -8.93 6.08 -17.48
N GLY A 131 -9.08 4.79 -17.18
CA GLY A 131 -7.95 3.92 -16.81
C GLY A 131 -7.73 2.75 -17.76
N LEU A 132 -6.50 2.26 -17.79
CA LEU A 132 -6.05 1.16 -18.65
C LEU A 132 -5.22 0.13 -17.85
N TYR A 133 -5.23 -1.12 -18.30
CA TYR A 133 -4.32 -2.17 -17.84
C TYR A 133 -3.16 -2.38 -18.82
N SER A 134 -1.98 -2.73 -18.30
CA SER A 134 -0.90 -3.38 -19.04
C SER A 134 -0.10 -4.34 -18.12
N ASP A 135 0.90 -5.05 -18.65
CA ASP A 135 1.82 -5.94 -17.89
C ASP A 135 3.27 -5.51 -18.17
N LEU A 136 4.18 -5.62 -17.19
CA LEU A 136 5.60 -5.28 -17.37
C LEU A 136 6.37 -6.22 -18.32
N GLY A 137 5.96 -7.48 -18.43
CA GLY A 137 6.59 -8.47 -19.29
C GLY A 137 6.14 -8.39 -20.75
N ARG A 138 6.30 -9.49 -21.49
CA ARG A 138 5.92 -9.56 -22.92
C ARG A 138 4.41 -9.79 -23.11
N ASN A 139 3.79 -10.52 -22.18
CA ASN A 139 2.44 -11.05 -22.27
C ASN A 139 1.75 -10.92 -20.89
N THR A 140 0.42 -10.97 -20.85
CA THR A 140 -0.41 -10.61 -19.68
C THR A 140 -0.85 -11.80 -18.82
N CYS A 141 -1.62 -11.56 -17.75
CA CYS A 141 -2.13 -12.62 -16.88
C CYS A 141 -3.12 -13.55 -17.59
N ALA A 142 -4.08 -13.03 -18.36
CA ALA A 142 -5.04 -13.88 -19.07
C ALA A 142 -4.35 -14.77 -20.11
N GLN A 143 -3.28 -14.28 -20.77
CA GLN A 143 -2.48 -15.10 -21.69
C GLN A 143 -1.73 -16.26 -20.99
N ALA A 144 -1.42 -16.12 -19.70
CA ALA A 144 -0.71 -17.12 -18.90
C ALA A 144 -1.66 -18.10 -18.17
N TYR A 145 -2.70 -17.56 -17.52
CA TYR A 145 -3.53 -18.26 -16.54
C TYR A 145 -5.00 -18.42 -16.98
N GLY A 146 -5.43 -17.69 -18.02
CA GLY A 146 -6.76 -17.81 -18.63
C GLY A 146 -6.70 -18.23 -20.10
N PRO A 147 -6.06 -19.35 -20.49
CA PRO A 147 -5.84 -19.69 -21.91
C PRO A 147 -7.12 -19.98 -22.73
N ASN A 148 -8.28 -20.05 -22.05
CA ASN A 148 -9.61 -20.25 -22.65
C ASN A 148 -10.50 -18.99 -22.54
N GLU A 149 -9.98 -17.90 -21.98
CA GLU A 149 -10.67 -16.61 -21.91
C GLU A 149 -10.98 -16.09 -23.33
N PRO A 150 -12.14 -15.42 -23.55
CA PRO A 150 -12.39 -14.69 -24.79
C PRO A 150 -11.40 -13.53 -24.97
N ASN A 151 -11.40 -12.92 -26.16
CA ASN A 151 -10.72 -11.65 -26.44
C ASN A 151 -9.20 -11.57 -26.11
N LEU A 152 -8.51 -12.71 -25.95
CA LEU A 152 -7.04 -12.78 -25.89
C LEU A 152 -6.39 -12.20 -27.16
N PRO A 153 -5.12 -11.73 -27.10
CA PRO A 153 -4.38 -11.24 -28.26
C PRO A 153 -4.38 -12.20 -29.45
N ARG A 154 -4.61 -11.66 -30.65
CA ARG A 154 -4.66 -12.38 -31.93
C ARG A 154 -3.30 -12.30 -32.66
N GLY A 155 -3.20 -12.99 -33.80
CA GLY A 155 -2.02 -12.95 -34.67
C GLY A 155 -0.93 -13.99 -34.32
N THR A 156 0.27 -13.76 -34.83
CA THR A 156 1.51 -14.54 -34.60
C THR A 156 2.03 -14.39 -33.16
N MET A 157 3.09 -15.12 -32.81
CA MET A 157 3.69 -15.04 -31.47
C MET A 157 4.14 -13.62 -31.09
N MET A 158 4.76 -12.89 -32.02
CA MET A 158 5.23 -11.51 -31.78
C MET A 158 4.08 -10.50 -31.72
N GLU A 159 3.03 -10.70 -32.53
CA GLU A 159 1.83 -9.85 -32.50
C GLU A 159 1.04 -10.03 -31.19
N ARG A 160 1.17 -11.18 -30.52
CA ARG A 160 0.55 -11.40 -29.20
C ARG A 160 1.34 -10.81 -28.02
N GLU A 161 2.52 -10.24 -28.22
CA GLU A 161 3.31 -9.62 -27.14
C GLU A 161 2.77 -8.22 -26.80
N VAL A 162 1.66 -8.17 -26.07
CA VAL A 162 0.94 -6.94 -25.73
C VAL A 162 1.40 -6.25 -24.44
N GLY A 163 2.29 -6.87 -23.68
CA GLY A 163 2.92 -6.25 -22.51
C GLY A 163 3.99 -5.21 -22.87
N LEU A 164 4.46 -4.48 -21.85
CA LEU A 164 5.36 -3.33 -21.97
C LEU A 164 6.84 -3.69 -22.19
N TYR A 165 7.24 -4.97 -22.08
CA TYR A 165 8.65 -5.35 -22.19
C TYR A 165 9.25 -4.90 -23.53
N GLY A 166 10.32 -4.12 -23.47
CA GLY A 166 10.94 -3.49 -24.65
C GLY A 166 10.14 -2.35 -25.30
N ASN A 167 8.93 -2.03 -24.81
CA ASN A 167 8.01 -1.06 -25.40
C ASN A 167 7.56 0.07 -24.45
N ILE A 168 7.91 0.04 -23.15
CA ILE A 168 7.51 1.03 -22.10
C ILE A 168 7.39 2.46 -22.64
N ASP A 169 8.46 3.01 -23.22
CA ASP A 169 8.51 4.41 -23.65
C ASP A 169 7.49 4.74 -24.77
N ARG A 170 7.35 3.83 -25.74
CA ARG A 170 6.40 3.94 -26.85
C ARG A 170 4.96 3.79 -26.36
N ASP A 171 4.71 2.79 -25.53
CA ASP A 171 3.36 2.44 -25.12
C ASP A 171 2.81 3.45 -24.09
N ILE A 172 3.63 3.94 -23.15
CA ILE A 172 3.23 5.03 -22.25
C ILE A 172 2.97 6.32 -23.03
N LYS A 173 3.78 6.65 -24.06
CA LYS A 173 3.47 7.76 -24.98
C LYS A 173 2.11 7.57 -25.67
N LEU A 174 1.83 6.37 -26.16
CA LEU A 174 0.58 6.03 -26.85
C LEU A 174 -0.62 6.15 -25.90
N TYR A 175 -0.53 5.58 -24.70
CA TYR A 175 -1.64 5.50 -23.75
C TYR A 175 -1.94 6.87 -23.13
N PHE A 176 -0.92 7.63 -22.72
CA PHE A 176 -1.12 8.92 -22.05
C PHE A 176 -1.12 10.09 -23.03
N GLY A 177 -0.10 10.21 -23.88
CA GLY A 177 0.03 11.34 -24.82
C GLY A 177 -0.98 11.32 -25.97
N ASP A 178 -1.09 10.19 -26.69
CA ASP A 178 -1.98 10.10 -27.86
C ASP A 178 -3.43 9.81 -27.44
N TRP A 179 -3.65 8.78 -26.61
CA TRP A 179 -4.98 8.31 -26.21
C TRP A 179 -5.58 9.06 -25.01
N GLY A 180 -4.79 9.69 -24.14
CA GLY A 180 -5.31 10.49 -23.03
C GLY A 180 -5.95 9.67 -21.91
N PHE A 181 -5.32 8.58 -21.47
CA PHE A 181 -5.68 7.91 -20.21
C PHE A 181 -5.13 8.66 -18.99
N ASP A 182 -5.79 8.49 -17.84
CA ASP A 182 -5.48 9.14 -16.56
C ASP A 182 -5.10 8.14 -15.45
N TYR A 183 -5.10 6.84 -15.73
CA TYR A 183 -4.77 5.78 -14.78
C TYR A 183 -4.15 4.61 -15.53
N ILE A 184 -3.09 4.00 -14.99
CA ILE A 184 -2.59 2.70 -15.47
C ILE A 184 -2.37 1.71 -14.33
N LYS A 185 -3.06 0.55 -14.41
CA LYS A 185 -2.73 -0.68 -13.68
C LYS A 185 -1.64 -1.40 -14.47
N ILE A 186 -0.53 -1.72 -13.82
CA ILE A 186 0.57 -2.46 -14.45
C ILE A 186 0.86 -3.72 -13.66
N ASP A 187 0.68 -4.85 -14.33
CA ASP A 187 0.78 -6.20 -13.80
C ASP A 187 2.18 -6.81 -13.97
N GLY A 188 2.40 -7.99 -13.36
CA GLY A 188 3.67 -8.70 -13.34
C GLY A 188 3.62 -10.16 -13.80
N CYS A 189 2.53 -10.65 -14.38
CA CYS A 189 2.43 -12.02 -14.87
C CYS A 189 3.47 -12.32 -15.95
N GLY A 190 3.70 -11.38 -16.85
CA GLY A 190 4.72 -11.45 -17.89
C GLY A 190 6.15 -11.59 -17.35
N LEU A 191 6.41 -11.18 -16.11
CA LEU A 191 7.71 -11.31 -15.43
C LEU A 191 7.91 -12.62 -14.65
N ARG A 192 6.90 -13.50 -14.62
CA ARG A 192 6.96 -14.78 -13.90
C ARG A 192 6.55 -16.01 -14.72
N ALA A 193 5.57 -15.89 -15.62
CA ALA A 193 4.92 -17.04 -16.24
C ALA A 193 5.70 -17.67 -17.41
N TYR A 194 6.59 -16.90 -18.07
CA TYR A 194 7.12 -17.22 -19.40
C TYR A 194 8.59 -17.69 -19.40
N GLY A 195 9.02 -18.38 -18.33
CA GLY A 195 10.34 -19.01 -18.29
C GLY A 195 10.51 -20.09 -19.37
N ALA A 196 11.75 -20.35 -19.80
CA ALA A 196 12.04 -21.25 -20.93
C ALA A 196 11.55 -22.71 -20.74
N SER A 197 11.38 -23.15 -19.49
CA SER A 197 10.85 -24.47 -19.11
C SER A 197 9.33 -24.53 -18.96
N SER A 198 8.61 -23.41 -19.07
CA SER A 198 7.15 -23.36 -18.91
C SER A 198 6.42 -24.03 -20.08
N ASP A 199 5.25 -24.62 -19.82
CA ASP A 199 4.37 -25.19 -20.85
C ASP A 199 3.91 -24.13 -21.88
N LEU A 200 3.83 -22.87 -21.46
CA LEU A 200 3.52 -21.72 -22.32
C LEU A 200 4.58 -21.54 -23.41
N VAL A 201 5.87 -21.63 -23.05
CA VAL A 201 6.99 -21.49 -23.98
C VAL A 201 7.26 -22.79 -24.73
N SER A 202 7.27 -23.94 -24.04
CA SER A 202 7.56 -25.25 -24.64
C SER A 202 6.52 -25.68 -25.67
N SER A 203 5.27 -25.24 -25.54
CA SER A 203 4.22 -25.40 -26.57
C SER A 203 4.44 -24.58 -27.85
N GLY A 204 5.48 -23.74 -27.91
CA GLY A 204 5.76 -22.89 -29.07
C GLY A 204 4.72 -21.79 -29.28
N ARG A 205 4.02 -21.36 -28.21
CA ARG A 205 3.00 -20.31 -28.28
C ARG A 205 3.48 -18.93 -27.82
N TYR A 206 4.53 -18.87 -27.00
CA TYR A 206 5.04 -17.63 -26.41
C TYR A 206 6.58 -17.62 -26.41
N GLN A 207 7.18 -16.42 -26.53
CA GLN A 207 8.62 -16.28 -26.39
C GLN A 207 9.02 -16.35 -24.90
N ALA A 208 10.19 -16.95 -24.63
CA ALA A 208 10.77 -16.96 -23.30
C ALA A 208 11.10 -15.54 -22.81
N LEU A 209 10.82 -15.29 -21.53
CA LEU A 209 11.40 -14.20 -20.74
C LEU A 209 11.84 -14.80 -19.41
N GLU A 210 13.07 -14.51 -18.99
CA GLU A 210 13.62 -15.03 -17.73
C GLU A 210 12.77 -14.53 -16.54
N PRO A 211 12.23 -15.41 -15.69
CA PRO A 211 11.43 -14.99 -14.55
C PRO A 211 12.26 -14.17 -13.55
N ILE A 212 11.83 -12.94 -13.28
CA ILE A 212 12.46 -12.05 -12.29
C ILE A 212 11.56 -11.72 -11.11
N LEU A 213 10.32 -12.19 -11.12
CA LEU A 213 9.31 -11.99 -10.09
C LEU A 213 8.84 -13.35 -9.55
N SER A 214 8.83 -13.53 -8.23
CA SER A 214 8.32 -14.74 -7.59
C SER A 214 7.27 -14.40 -6.54
N LEU A 215 6.10 -15.05 -6.64
CA LEU A 215 5.03 -15.02 -5.65
C LEU A 215 5.26 -16.00 -4.49
N GLU A 216 6.02 -17.08 -4.73
CA GLU A 216 6.25 -18.14 -3.76
C GLU A 216 7.28 -17.72 -2.69
N THR A 217 8.27 -16.91 -3.07
CA THR A 217 9.33 -16.47 -2.16
C THR A 217 9.89 -15.13 -2.62
N VAL A 218 9.72 -14.10 -1.79
CA VAL A 218 10.17 -12.73 -2.08
C VAL A 218 11.68 -12.67 -2.39
N ALA A 219 12.48 -13.46 -1.67
CA ALA A 219 13.94 -13.56 -1.86
C ALA A 219 14.38 -14.17 -3.21
N LEU A 220 13.47 -14.78 -3.98
CA LEU A 220 13.74 -15.25 -5.35
C LEU A 220 13.43 -14.18 -6.41
N SER A 221 12.81 -13.06 -6.03
CA SER A 221 12.59 -11.94 -6.97
C SER A 221 13.87 -11.13 -7.15
N ASN A 222 14.18 -10.72 -8.38
CA ASN A 222 15.22 -9.72 -8.64
C ASN A 222 14.65 -8.32 -8.38
N ILE A 223 14.58 -7.94 -7.10
CA ILE A 223 13.98 -6.71 -6.61
C ILE A 223 14.50 -5.47 -7.37
N PRO A 224 15.83 -5.25 -7.55
CA PRO A 224 16.33 -4.09 -8.28
C PRO A 224 15.88 -4.05 -9.74
N ALA A 225 15.76 -5.19 -10.43
CA ALA A 225 15.30 -5.23 -11.82
C ALA A 225 13.81 -4.86 -11.94
N VAL A 226 12.95 -5.39 -11.06
CA VAL A 226 11.51 -5.07 -11.03
C VAL A 226 11.30 -3.58 -10.69
N GLN A 227 12.02 -3.07 -9.68
CA GLN A 227 11.99 -1.65 -9.32
C GLN A 227 12.45 -0.76 -10.50
N ALA A 228 13.52 -1.13 -11.20
CA ALA A 228 14.01 -0.37 -12.36
C ALA A 228 13.00 -0.36 -13.52
N MET A 229 12.25 -1.44 -13.75
CA MET A 229 11.21 -1.47 -14.78
C MET A 229 10.05 -0.52 -14.46
N PHE A 230 9.58 -0.47 -13.20
CA PHE A 230 8.60 0.54 -12.78
C PHE A 230 9.18 1.96 -12.81
N GLY A 231 10.46 2.14 -12.48
CA GLY A 231 11.16 3.42 -12.63
C GLY A 231 11.17 3.93 -14.07
N ASN A 232 11.35 3.03 -15.05
CA ASN A 232 11.26 3.37 -16.47
C ASN A 232 9.84 3.77 -16.90
N VAL A 233 8.79 3.11 -16.36
CA VAL A 233 7.39 3.53 -16.56
C VAL A 233 7.19 4.94 -16.02
N LYS A 234 7.62 5.20 -14.77
CA LYS A 234 7.50 6.51 -14.12
C LYS A 234 8.19 7.61 -14.93
N ALA A 235 9.41 7.37 -15.39
CA ALA A 235 10.16 8.30 -16.23
C ALA A 235 9.54 8.53 -17.63
N ALA A 236 8.75 7.57 -18.14
CA ALA A 236 7.96 7.76 -19.36
C ALA A 236 6.68 8.56 -19.07
N LEU A 237 6.00 8.32 -17.95
CA LEU A 237 4.84 9.12 -17.50
C LEU A 237 5.24 10.58 -17.29
N ASP A 238 6.35 10.85 -16.61
CA ASP A 238 6.87 12.21 -16.40
C ASP A 238 7.18 12.96 -17.71
N ARG A 239 7.46 12.22 -18.80
CA ARG A 239 7.74 12.80 -20.12
C ARG A 239 6.48 13.01 -20.96
N TYR A 240 5.50 12.11 -20.86
CA TYR A 240 4.33 12.07 -21.74
C TYR A 240 3.02 12.51 -21.09
N ASN A 241 3.01 12.70 -19.76
CA ASN A 241 1.94 13.35 -19.00
C ASN A 241 2.52 14.31 -17.93
N PRO A 242 3.20 15.40 -18.35
CA PRO A 242 4.07 16.21 -17.48
C PRO A 242 3.33 17.12 -16.49
N ASP A 243 2.00 17.21 -16.54
CA ASP A 243 1.19 17.88 -15.50
C ASP A 243 0.93 16.99 -14.28
N GLY A 244 1.27 15.69 -14.36
CA GLY A 244 1.04 14.72 -13.29
C GLY A 244 -0.42 14.29 -13.13
N ASP A 245 -1.30 14.52 -14.12
CA ASP A 245 -2.69 14.07 -14.08
C ASP A 245 -2.82 12.57 -14.44
N TYR A 246 -2.17 11.72 -13.65
CA TYR A 246 -2.23 10.26 -13.76
C TYR A 246 -2.24 9.54 -12.41
N VAL A 247 -2.67 8.28 -12.38
CA VAL A 247 -2.40 7.34 -11.28
C VAL A 247 -1.63 6.13 -11.80
N LEU A 248 -0.48 5.83 -11.18
CA LEU A 248 0.32 4.64 -11.45
C LEU A 248 0.07 3.56 -10.37
N SER A 249 -0.49 2.42 -10.79
CA SER A 249 -0.85 1.30 -9.91
C SER A 249 0.01 0.05 -10.18
N LEU A 250 0.77 -0.36 -9.15
CA LEU A 250 1.72 -1.46 -9.18
C LEU A 250 1.02 -2.77 -8.77
N CYS A 251 0.55 -3.53 -9.76
CA CYS A 251 -0.12 -4.82 -9.57
C CYS A 251 0.91 -5.97 -9.54
N ILE A 252 1.71 -6.03 -8.47
CA ILE A 252 2.68 -7.13 -8.24
C ILE A 252 2.51 -7.81 -6.88
N TRP A 253 1.31 -7.76 -6.32
CA TRP A 253 0.83 -8.70 -5.28
C TRP A 253 1.64 -8.81 -3.99
N GLY A 254 2.36 -7.75 -3.58
CA GLY A 254 3.28 -7.79 -2.44
C GLY A 254 4.66 -8.39 -2.76
N ALA A 255 4.84 -9.00 -3.93
CA ALA A 255 6.09 -9.60 -4.38
C ALA A 255 7.17 -8.55 -4.67
N ALA A 256 8.41 -9.02 -4.90
CA ALA A 256 9.61 -8.18 -5.00
C ALA A 256 9.77 -7.15 -3.84
N ASN A 257 9.21 -7.43 -2.64
CA ASN A 257 9.19 -6.51 -1.50
C ASN A 257 8.65 -5.10 -1.86
N VAL A 258 7.62 -5.02 -2.72
CA VAL A 258 7.04 -3.75 -3.21
C VAL A 258 6.61 -2.81 -2.07
N ARG A 259 6.29 -3.34 -0.89
CA ARG A 259 6.08 -2.58 0.35
C ARG A 259 7.20 -1.57 0.64
N ALA A 260 8.47 -1.92 0.40
CA ALA A 260 9.60 -1.08 0.78
C ALA A 260 9.87 0.07 -0.21
N TRP A 261 9.64 -0.14 -1.52
CA TRP A 261 10.04 0.80 -2.58
C TRP A 261 8.89 1.27 -3.49
N GLY A 262 7.74 0.61 -3.47
CA GLY A 262 6.59 0.93 -4.33
C GLY A 262 6.09 2.35 -4.10
N LYS A 263 6.10 2.80 -2.84
CA LYS A 263 5.81 4.17 -2.41
C LYS A 263 6.73 5.24 -3.00
N ASP A 264 7.92 4.88 -3.48
CA ASP A 264 8.89 5.82 -4.05
C ASP A 264 8.66 6.03 -5.57
N ILE A 265 7.78 5.23 -6.19
CA ILE A 265 7.56 5.22 -7.65
C ILE A 265 6.07 5.35 -8.01
N GLY A 266 5.21 4.56 -7.36
CA GLY A 266 3.79 4.43 -7.65
C GLY A 266 2.89 5.30 -6.79
N ASN A 267 1.60 5.27 -7.13
CA ASN A 267 0.53 5.86 -6.33
C ASN A 267 -0.29 4.81 -5.57
N VAL A 268 -0.26 3.57 -6.04
CA VAL A 268 -1.01 2.44 -5.50
C VAL A 268 -0.12 1.21 -5.65
N SER A 269 -0.03 0.36 -4.62
CA SER A 269 0.77 -0.88 -4.66
C SER A 269 -0.02 -2.05 -4.08
N ARG A 270 -0.32 -3.05 -4.93
CA ARG A 270 -1.03 -4.28 -4.54
C ARG A 270 -0.24 -5.03 -3.47
N THR A 271 -0.86 -5.34 -2.35
CA THR A 271 -0.19 -5.94 -1.17
C THR A 271 -0.28 -7.46 -1.11
N SER A 272 -1.17 -8.07 -1.87
CA SER A 272 -1.38 -9.53 -1.96
C SER A 272 -1.91 -9.94 -3.35
N ASP A 273 -1.90 -11.25 -3.60
CA ASP A 273 -2.53 -11.92 -4.75
C ASP A 273 -4.04 -11.55 -4.86
N ASP A 274 -4.69 -11.90 -5.97
CA ASP A 274 -6.03 -11.40 -6.31
C ASP A 274 -7.15 -11.83 -5.35
N ILE A 275 -7.99 -10.87 -4.95
CA ILE A 275 -9.16 -11.10 -4.09
C ILE A 275 -10.23 -11.93 -4.83
N THR A 276 -11.11 -12.58 -4.08
CA THR A 276 -12.30 -13.27 -4.61
C THR A 276 -13.52 -12.94 -3.75
N ALA A 277 -14.72 -13.31 -4.20
CA ALA A 277 -15.98 -13.05 -3.51
C ALA A 277 -16.25 -14.02 -2.32
N ASP A 278 -15.21 -14.31 -1.53
CA ASP A 278 -15.19 -15.21 -0.37
C ASP A 278 -14.68 -14.46 0.87
N TRP A 279 -15.30 -14.69 2.03
CA TRP A 279 -14.93 -14.03 3.29
C TRP A 279 -13.49 -14.30 3.73
N GLY A 280 -13.04 -15.55 3.63
CA GLY A 280 -11.68 -15.94 4.00
C GLY A 280 -10.63 -15.29 3.10
N ARG A 281 -10.91 -15.18 1.80
CA ARG A 281 -10.03 -14.48 0.86
C ARG A 281 -9.97 -12.99 1.14
N MET A 282 -11.11 -12.34 1.38
CA MET A 282 -11.17 -10.93 1.78
C MET A 282 -10.34 -10.67 3.05
N LEU A 283 -10.42 -11.54 4.07
CA LEU A 283 -9.57 -11.45 5.27
C LEU A 283 -8.08 -11.53 4.92
N THR A 284 -7.65 -12.47 4.07
CA THR A 284 -6.25 -12.59 3.64
C THR A 284 -5.76 -11.31 2.92
N ASN A 285 -6.60 -10.76 2.05
CA ASN A 285 -6.33 -9.53 1.32
C ASN A 285 -6.22 -8.34 2.30
N PHE A 286 -7.18 -8.19 3.21
CA PHE A 286 -7.19 -7.14 4.22
C PHE A 286 -5.97 -7.19 5.15
N ASP A 287 -5.65 -8.36 5.70
CA ASP A 287 -4.54 -8.54 6.64
C ASP A 287 -3.17 -8.21 6.01
N SER A 288 -3.02 -8.38 4.69
CA SER A 288 -1.81 -7.98 3.94
C SER A 288 -1.56 -6.47 3.91
N ALA A 289 -2.58 -5.64 4.16
CA ALA A 289 -2.49 -4.18 4.17
C ALA A 289 -2.72 -3.57 5.56
N ALA A 290 -3.57 -4.19 6.39
CA ALA A 290 -3.99 -3.68 7.70
C ALA A 290 -2.82 -3.38 8.66
N LYS A 291 -1.71 -4.13 8.54
CA LYS A 291 -0.48 -3.99 9.36
C LYS A 291 0.61 -3.15 8.68
N ARG A 292 0.25 -2.28 7.72
CA ARG A 292 1.20 -1.45 6.97
C ARG A 292 0.92 0.06 7.03
N PRO A 293 0.41 0.65 8.14
CA PRO A 293 -0.01 2.05 8.16
C PRO A 293 1.10 3.04 7.81
N LEU A 294 2.34 2.77 8.20
CA LEU A 294 3.51 3.62 7.88
C LEU A 294 3.95 3.54 6.41
N TYR A 295 3.38 2.64 5.60
CA TYR A 295 3.69 2.50 4.17
C TYR A 295 2.60 3.10 3.26
N ALA A 296 1.63 3.82 3.84
CA ALA A 296 0.58 4.55 3.14
C ALA A 296 0.52 6.00 3.63
N HIS A 297 0.51 6.93 2.69
CA HIS A 297 0.50 8.38 2.94
C HIS A 297 -0.04 9.11 1.70
N PRO A 298 -0.39 10.41 1.78
CA PRO A 298 -0.72 11.19 0.59
C PRO A 298 0.31 11.02 -0.52
N GLY A 299 -0.15 10.64 -1.71
CA GLY A 299 0.66 10.27 -2.86
C GLY A 299 0.86 8.76 -3.10
N SER A 300 0.73 7.88 -2.09
CA SER A 300 0.96 6.43 -2.20
C SER A 300 0.14 5.57 -1.22
N TRP A 301 -0.59 4.57 -1.73
CA TRP A 301 -1.52 3.74 -0.95
C TRP A 301 -1.26 2.23 -1.02
N ASN A 302 -1.44 1.55 0.12
CA ASN A 302 -1.53 0.09 0.20
C ASN A 302 -2.83 -0.38 -0.50
N ASP A 303 -2.73 -1.34 -1.42
CA ASP A 303 -3.88 -1.86 -2.15
C ASP A 303 -4.15 -3.34 -1.84
N PRO A 304 -5.11 -3.66 -0.96
CA PRO A 304 -5.59 -5.02 -0.72
C PRO A 304 -6.47 -5.58 -1.84
N ASP A 305 -6.56 -4.92 -3.01
CA ASP A 305 -7.34 -5.26 -4.20
C ASP A 305 -8.80 -4.77 -4.18
N MET A 306 -9.51 -4.93 -5.31
CA MET A 306 -10.84 -4.37 -5.61
C MET A 306 -11.96 -4.81 -4.64
N LEU A 307 -13.00 -3.97 -4.55
CA LEU A 307 -14.24 -4.28 -3.82
C LEU A 307 -15.08 -5.33 -4.58
N PHE A 308 -15.55 -6.35 -3.85
CA PHE A 308 -16.47 -7.39 -4.35
C PHE A 308 -17.95 -7.19 -3.95
N VAL A 309 -18.27 -6.03 -3.35
CA VAL A 309 -19.64 -5.65 -2.94
C VAL A 309 -20.61 -5.85 -4.12
N GLY A 310 -21.54 -6.80 -3.95
CA GLY A 310 -22.49 -7.25 -4.98
C GLY A 310 -22.28 -8.68 -5.50
N LYS A 311 -21.33 -9.46 -4.98
CA LYS A 311 -21.05 -10.83 -5.44
C LYS A 311 -20.65 -11.75 -4.27
N GLY A 312 -21.04 -13.03 -4.33
CA GLY A 312 -20.68 -14.07 -3.37
C GLY A 312 -21.04 -13.69 -1.93
N ASP A 313 -20.09 -13.84 -1.01
CA ASP A 313 -20.23 -13.47 0.41
C ASP A 313 -20.50 -11.98 0.67
N PHE A 314 -20.57 -11.14 -0.37
CA PHE A 314 -20.79 -9.69 -0.28
C PHE A 314 -22.01 -9.21 -1.10
N ASP A 315 -22.95 -10.10 -1.41
CA ASP A 315 -24.15 -9.80 -2.20
C ASP A 315 -25.31 -9.20 -1.37
N ALA A 316 -26.50 -9.10 -1.97
CA ALA A 316 -27.68 -8.52 -1.33
C ALA A 316 -28.31 -9.39 -0.23
N ALA A 317 -27.94 -10.68 -0.12
CA ALA A 317 -28.31 -11.53 1.00
C ALA A 317 -27.32 -11.41 2.18
N HIS A 318 -26.08 -10.97 1.91
CA HIS A 318 -24.97 -10.89 2.87
C HIS A 318 -24.57 -9.43 3.15
N LEU A 319 -25.56 -8.59 3.49
CA LEU A 319 -25.35 -7.14 3.70
C LEU A 319 -24.43 -6.82 4.88
N THR A 320 -24.32 -7.69 5.89
CA THR A 320 -23.39 -7.50 7.02
C THR A 320 -21.95 -7.59 6.54
N GLU A 321 -21.62 -8.66 5.82
CA GLU A 321 -20.33 -8.88 5.20
C GLU A 321 -19.98 -7.80 4.17
N ALA A 322 -20.94 -7.40 3.33
CA ALA A 322 -20.76 -6.32 2.36
C ALA A 322 -20.45 -4.97 3.02
N ARG A 323 -21.10 -4.67 4.14
CA ARG A 323 -20.81 -3.49 4.98
C ARG A 323 -19.41 -3.57 5.58
N SER A 324 -19.05 -4.73 6.15
CA SER A 324 -17.74 -4.94 6.76
C SER A 324 -16.61 -4.80 5.74
N HIS A 325 -16.71 -5.42 4.56
CA HIS A 325 -15.75 -5.28 3.46
C HIS A 325 -15.50 -3.80 3.13
N PHE A 326 -16.57 -3.06 2.86
CA PHE A 326 -16.48 -1.63 2.52
C PHE A 326 -15.89 -0.77 3.66
N ALA A 327 -16.33 -1.00 4.89
CA ALA A 327 -15.84 -0.28 6.07
C ALA A 327 -14.35 -0.51 6.33
N LEU A 328 -13.88 -1.75 6.19
CA LEU A 328 -12.50 -2.14 6.41
C LEU A 328 -11.58 -1.46 5.39
N TRP A 329 -11.92 -1.53 4.10
CA TRP A 329 -11.20 -0.83 3.03
C TRP A 329 -11.16 0.69 3.25
N ALA A 330 -12.30 1.28 3.63
CA ALA A 330 -12.38 2.70 3.91
C ALA A 330 -11.44 3.11 5.06
N MET A 331 -11.43 2.34 6.16
CA MET A 331 -10.63 2.63 7.35
C MET A 331 -9.12 2.49 7.12
N ILE A 332 -8.68 1.53 6.30
CA ILE A 332 -7.24 1.34 6.03
C ILE A 332 -6.70 2.18 4.86
N ASN A 333 -7.47 3.15 4.35
CA ASN A 333 -7.11 3.96 3.19
C ASN A 333 -6.77 3.15 1.92
N ALA A 334 -7.46 2.02 1.73
CA ALA A 334 -7.40 1.30 0.46
C ALA A 334 -8.05 2.13 -0.67
N PRO A 335 -7.62 1.96 -1.93
CA PRO A 335 -8.38 2.43 -3.09
C PRO A 335 -9.80 1.83 -3.08
N LEU A 336 -10.81 2.65 -3.35
CA LEU A 336 -12.20 2.17 -3.42
C LEU A 336 -12.58 1.93 -4.89
N LEU A 337 -12.05 0.84 -5.45
CA LEU A 337 -12.34 0.38 -6.81
C LEU A 337 -13.47 -0.66 -6.79
N ILE A 338 -14.63 -0.31 -7.33
CA ILE A 338 -15.78 -1.20 -7.48
C ILE A 338 -15.47 -2.24 -8.56
N GLY A 339 -15.59 -3.54 -8.24
CA GLY A 339 -15.43 -4.63 -9.21
C GLY A 339 -16.74 -5.28 -9.69
N SER A 340 -17.90 -4.90 -9.17
CA SER A 340 -19.19 -5.48 -9.55
C SER A 340 -19.81 -4.83 -10.79
N ASP A 341 -20.76 -5.52 -11.42
CA ASP A 341 -21.55 -4.97 -12.52
C ASP A 341 -22.59 -3.97 -11.97
N LEU A 342 -22.29 -2.69 -12.11
CA LEU A 342 -23.12 -1.60 -11.60
C LEU A 342 -24.48 -1.45 -12.32
N ARG A 343 -24.70 -2.12 -13.46
CA ARG A 343 -25.93 -2.00 -14.25
C ARG A 343 -27.14 -2.58 -13.51
N ASP A 344 -26.92 -3.69 -12.81
CA ASP A 344 -27.96 -4.46 -12.11
C ASP A 344 -27.77 -4.48 -10.57
N THR A 345 -26.89 -3.62 -10.03
CA THR A 345 -26.56 -3.62 -8.59
C THR A 345 -27.74 -3.14 -7.72
N PRO A 346 -28.23 -3.95 -6.76
CA PRO A 346 -29.33 -3.59 -5.88
C PRO A 346 -29.09 -2.32 -5.04
N SER A 347 -30.17 -1.57 -4.76
CA SER A 347 -30.11 -0.27 -4.07
C SER A 347 -29.44 -0.32 -2.69
N ALA A 348 -29.60 -1.41 -1.93
CA ALA A 348 -28.94 -1.61 -0.64
C ALA A 348 -27.40 -1.67 -0.76
N LEU A 349 -26.88 -2.24 -1.84
CA LEU A 349 -25.44 -2.31 -2.13
C LEU A 349 -24.93 -0.97 -2.67
N MET A 350 -25.72 -0.27 -3.48
CA MET A 350 -25.43 1.12 -3.89
C MET A 350 -25.38 2.09 -2.70
N GLN A 351 -26.17 1.86 -1.64
CA GLN A 351 -26.10 2.63 -0.40
C GLN A 351 -24.82 2.35 0.40
N ILE A 352 -24.31 1.10 0.39
CA ILE A 352 -23.02 0.75 1.01
C ILE A 352 -21.88 1.45 0.26
N LEU A 353 -21.78 1.25 -1.06
CA LEU A 353 -20.80 1.91 -1.93
C LEU A 353 -20.90 3.45 -1.85
N GLY A 354 -22.11 3.97 -1.63
CA GLY A 354 -22.38 5.40 -1.51
C GLY A 354 -22.35 5.97 -0.10
N ASN A 355 -21.86 5.26 0.93
CA ASN A 355 -21.84 5.78 2.31
C ASN A 355 -20.83 6.94 2.45
N ALA A 356 -21.35 8.17 2.42
CA ALA A 356 -20.54 9.39 2.48
C ALA A 356 -19.74 9.53 3.79
N SER A 357 -20.26 9.02 4.91
CA SER A 357 -19.59 9.07 6.21
C SER A 357 -18.31 8.22 6.20
N LEU A 358 -18.37 6.99 5.65
CA LEU A 358 -17.19 6.13 5.49
C LEU A 358 -16.23 6.61 4.40
N ILE A 359 -16.75 7.08 3.27
CA ILE A 359 -15.95 7.70 2.20
C ILE A 359 -15.15 8.88 2.77
N SER A 360 -15.76 9.73 3.61
CA SER A 360 -15.08 10.88 4.23
C SER A 360 -13.95 10.49 5.19
N MET A 361 -13.93 9.25 5.72
CA MET A 361 -12.79 8.74 6.49
C MET A 361 -11.66 8.28 5.56
N ASN A 362 -11.99 7.53 4.51
CA ASN A 362 -11.03 7.09 3.49
C ASN A 362 -10.34 8.30 2.82
N GLN A 363 -11.12 9.32 2.49
CA GLN A 363 -10.70 10.57 1.83
C GLN A 363 -10.29 11.69 2.82
N ASP A 364 -10.02 11.37 4.09
CA ASP A 364 -9.57 12.37 5.07
C ASP A 364 -8.17 12.92 4.69
N PRO A 365 -7.98 14.26 4.64
CA PRO A 365 -6.78 14.87 4.08
C PRO A 365 -5.53 14.74 4.96
N ALA A 366 -5.61 14.21 6.19
CA ALA A 366 -4.40 13.82 6.91
C ALA A 366 -3.78 12.53 6.37
N GLY A 367 -4.49 11.78 5.52
CA GLY A 367 -3.98 10.59 4.83
C GLY A 367 -3.65 9.41 5.74
N ASN A 368 -3.98 9.48 7.03
CA ASN A 368 -3.64 8.44 8.00
C ASN A 368 -4.42 7.14 7.73
N GLN A 369 -3.73 6.06 7.39
CA GLN A 369 -4.30 4.71 7.51
C GLN A 369 -4.62 4.41 8.99
N ALA A 370 -5.69 3.65 9.27
CA ALA A 370 -6.00 3.21 10.64
C ALA A 370 -4.92 2.28 11.23
N VAL A 371 -4.65 2.43 12.52
CA VAL A 371 -3.70 1.61 13.29
C VAL A 371 -4.46 0.60 14.16
N LEU A 372 -3.92 -0.62 14.32
CA LEU A 372 -4.45 -1.65 15.21
C LEU A 372 -4.23 -1.30 16.69
N ALA A 373 -5.29 -0.85 17.36
CA ALA A 373 -5.32 -0.65 18.80
C ALA A 373 -5.55 -1.96 19.58
N PHE A 374 -6.19 -2.96 18.95
CA PHE A 374 -6.35 -4.32 19.47
C PHE A 374 -6.34 -5.33 18.32
N ASP A 375 -5.69 -6.48 18.51
CA ASP A 375 -5.54 -7.53 17.49
C ASP A 375 -5.69 -8.93 18.11
N SER A 376 -6.64 -9.73 17.60
CA SER A 376 -6.82 -11.15 17.92
C SER A 376 -7.42 -11.90 16.72
N ASP A 377 -7.47 -13.24 16.81
CA ASP A 377 -8.00 -14.12 15.76
C ASP A 377 -9.47 -13.81 15.42
N ASP A 378 -10.24 -13.49 16.47
CA ASP A 378 -11.69 -13.28 16.47
C ASP A 378 -12.09 -11.80 16.33
N LEU A 379 -11.28 -10.87 16.84
CA LEU A 379 -11.66 -9.46 17.03
C LEU A 379 -10.48 -8.51 16.79
N GLN A 380 -10.71 -7.46 16.00
CA GLN A 380 -9.75 -6.36 15.79
C GLN A 380 -10.40 -5.00 16.12
N ILE A 381 -9.61 -4.06 16.67
CA ILE A 381 -10.01 -2.66 16.83
C ILE A 381 -9.01 -1.77 16.10
N PHE A 382 -9.51 -1.04 15.11
CA PHE A 382 -8.76 -0.09 14.30
C PHE A 382 -9.09 1.34 14.71
N VAL A 383 -8.08 2.20 14.83
CA VAL A 383 -8.22 3.61 15.18
C VAL A 383 -7.44 4.48 14.18
N LYS A 384 -8.12 5.45 13.59
CA LYS A 384 -7.59 6.40 12.61
C LYS A 384 -7.68 7.82 13.16
N THR A 385 -6.61 8.61 13.10
CA THR A 385 -6.69 10.05 13.42
C THR A 385 -7.07 10.83 12.17
N LEU A 386 -8.15 11.60 12.27
CA LEU A 386 -8.66 12.47 11.21
C LEU A 386 -8.02 13.86 11.28
N ALA A 387 -7.98 14.59 10.18
CA ALA A 387 -7.36 15.92 10.08
C ALA A 387 -7.97 16.95 11.08
N ASN A 388 -9.23 16.78 11.44
CA ASN A 388 -9.94 17.62 12.43
C ASN A 388 -9.64 17.25 13.90
N GLY A 389 -8.81 16.22 14.16
CA GLY A 389 -8.49 15.72 15.50
C GLY A 389 -9.49 14.74 16.09
N GLU A 390 -10.57 14.40 15.37
CA GLU A 390 -11.45 13.27 15.72
C GLU A 390 -10.77 11.93 15.40
N LYS A 391 -11.33 10.84 15.91
CA LYS A 391 -10.90 9.48 15.60
C LYS A 391 -11.97 8.75 14.79
N GLY A 392 -11.58 8.12 13.68
CA GLY A 392 -12.34 7.00 13.13
C GLY A 392 -12.04 5.76 13.97
N VAL A 393 -13.05 4.98 14.33
CA VAL A 393 -12.90 3.72 15.08
C VAL A 393 -13.68 2.64 14.37
N ALA A 394 -13.06 1.49 14.09
CA ALA A 394 -13.75 0.30 13.61
C ALA A 394 -13.51 -0.87 14.56
N ILE A 395 -14.57 -1.55 14.97
CA ILE A 395 -14.55 -2.75 15.81
C ILE A 395 -15.04 -3.90 14.95
N PHE A 396 -14.13 -4.79 14.58
CA PHE A 396 -14.36 -5.82 13.56
C PHE A 396 -14.39 -7.21 14.20
N ASN A 397 -15.55 -7.87 14.13
CA ASN A 397 -15.69 -9.29 14.46
C ASN A 397 -15.40 -10.14 13.22
N ARG A 398 -14.28 -10.88 13.26
CA ARG A 398 -13.84 -11.77 12.18
C ARG A 398 -14.57 -13.11 12.18
N SER A 399 -15.17 -13.46 13.32
CA SER A 399 -15.69 -14.79 13.63
C SER A 399 -17.16 -14.99 13.20
N SER A 400 -17.61 -16.23 13.25
CA SER A 400 -18.99 -16.66 13.00
C SER A 400 -19.92 -16.58 14.23
N ARG A 401 -19.46 -16.01 15.36
CA ARG A 401 -20.22 -15.88 16.62
C ARG A 401 -20.29 -14.41 17.09
N PRO A 402 -21.31 -13.97 17.85
CA PRO A 402 -21.29 -12.66 18.48
C PRO A 402 -20.14 -12.52 19.48
N ILE A 403 -19.57 -11.31 19.60
CA ILE A 403 -18.50 -10.97 20.54
C ILE A 403 -18.89 -9.71 21.33
N ASP A 404 -18.65 -9.73 22.63
CA ASP A 404 -18.75 -8.53 23.49
C ASP A 404 -17.36 -7.85 23.57
N ALA A 405 -17.15 -6.84 22.73
CA ALA A 405 -15.91 -6.09 22.61
C ALA A 405 -15.85 -4.95 23.64
N ASN A 406 -14.72 -4.81 24.34
CA ASN A 406 -14.46 -3.65 25.20
C ASN A 406 -13.74 -2.58 24.38
N LEU A 407 -14.39 -1.44 24.15
CA LEU A 407 -13.74 -0.23 23.63
C LEU A 407 -13.29 0.63 24.82
N THR A 408 -11.99 0.91 24.92
CA THR A 408 -11.40 1.70 26.00
C THR A 408 -10.95 3.07 25.51
N SER A 409 -10.94 4.09 26.37
CA SER A 409 -10.42 5.42 26.02
C SER A 409 -8.94 5.36 25.58
N ALA A 410 -8.17 4.43 26.16
CA ALA A 410 -6.77 4.19 25.82
C ALA A 410 -6.57 3.70 24.36
N HIS A 411 -7.49 2.88 23.81
CA HIS A 411 -7.45 2.51 22.39
C HIS A 411 -7.48 3.75 21.48
N LEU A 412 -8.19 4.81 21.89
CA LEU A 412 -8.30 6.07 21.15
C LEU A 412 -7.20 7.10 21.49
N LYS A 413 -6.30 6.78 22.44
CA LYS A 413 -5.36 7.72 23.08
C LYS A 413 -6.07 8.94 23.70
N PHE A 414 -7.22 8.67 24.30
CA PHE A 414 -8.05 9.60 25.04
C PHE A 414 -7.99 9.32 26.55
N ARG A 415 -8.11 10.37 27.35
CA ARG A 415 -8.12 10.31 28.82
C ARG A 415 -9.28 9.46 29.34
N LYS A 416 -8.96 8.49 30.20
CA LYS A 416 -9.94 7.60 30.86
C LYS A 416 -10.92 8.32 31.80
N ASP A 417 -10.55 9.50 32.30
CA ASP A 417 -11.34 10.31 33.23
C ASP A 417 -12.19 11.39 32.53
N ALA A 418 -12.25 11.37 31.19
CA ALA A 418 -13.02 12.28 30.37
C ALA A 418 -14.02 11.52 29.46
N PRO A 419 -15.14 12.17 29.06
CA PRO A 419 -16.10 11.56 28.15
C PRO A 419 -15.54 11.45 26.73
N VAL A 420 -15.77 10.29 26.12
CA VAL A 420 -15.61 10.01 24.69
C VAL A 420 -17.00 9.94 24.08
N ARG A 421 -17.33 10.88 23.20
CA ARG A 421 -18.54 10.84 22.37
C ARG A 421 -18.28 10.00 21.14
N LEU A 422 -19.24 9.15 20.78
CA LEU A 422 -19.27 8.34 19.57
C LEU A 422 -20.46 8.74 18.69
N VAL A 423 -20.30 8.62 17.37
CA VAL A 423 -21.38 8.70 16.38
C VAL A 423 -21.21 7.54 15.40
N ASP A 424 -22.19 6.65 15.33
CA ASP A 424 -22.20 5.49 14.44
C ASP A 424 -22.28 5.93 12.97
N GLN A 425 -21.46 5.35 12.09
CA GLN A 425 -21.33 5.77 10.68
C GLN A 425 -22.26 5.02 9.71
N TRP A 426 -23.14 4.15 10.23
CA TRP A 426 -24.21 3.48 9.47
C TRP A 426 -25.61 4.02 9.82
N THR A 427 -25.78 4.59 11.01
CA THR A 427 -27.08 4.94 11.59
C THR A 427 -27.15 6.36 12.18
N ASP A 428 -26.04 7.09 12.21
CA ASP A 428 -25.86 8.39 12.88
C ASP A 428 -26.21 8.41 14.39
N ALA A 429 -26.39 7.23 15.00
CA ALA A 429 -26.69 7.08 16.42
C ALA A 429 -25.53 7.59 17.28
N ALA A 430 -25.84 8.50 18.21
CA ALA A 430 -24.85 9.08 19.12
C ALA A 430 -24.84 8.38 20.47
N ALA A 431 -23.64 8.11 20.99
CA ALA A 431 -23.42 7.55 22.33
C ALA A 431 -22.24 8.26 23.04
N SER A 432 -22.05 7.98 24.32
CA SER A 432 -20.86 8.45 25.05
C SER A 432 -20.48 7.50 26.19
N PHE A 433 -19.18 7.37 26.45
CA PHE A 433 -18.65 6.59 27.58
C PHE A 433 -17.45 7.31 28.22
N SER A 434 -17.01 6.85 29.39
CA SER A 434 -15.76 7.27 30.02
C SER A 434 -15.01 6.03 30.52
N GLY A 435 -13.70 5.96 30.32
CA GLY A 435 -12.90 4.79 30.66
C GLY A 435 -13.06 3.65 29.65
N GLU A 436 -14.19 2.94 29.68
CA GLU A 436 -14.50 1.86 28.74
C GLU A 436 -16.01 1.69 28.51
N THR A 437 -16.38 0.99 27.43
CA THR A 437 -17.73 0.53 27.16
C THR A 437 -17.70 -0.85 26.49
N VAL A 438 -18.73 -1.67 26.75
CA VAL A 438 -18.93 -2.96 26.08
C VAL A 438 -19.84 -2.75 24.87
N MET A 439 -19.45 -3.32 23.74
CA MET A 439 -20.24 -3.32 22.51
C MET A 439 -20.40 -4.76 22.02
N LYS A 440 -21.65 -5.18 21.82
CA LYS A 440 -21.95 -6.45 21.18
C LYS A 440 -21.80 -6.30 19.67
N VAL A 441 -20.89 -7.06 19.09
CA VAL A 441 -20.61 -7.10 17.64
C VAL A 441 -21.07 -8.45 17.11
N MET A 442 -21.97 -8.44 16.14
CA MET A 442 -22.55 -9.64 15.55
C MET A 442 -21.52 -10.38 14.66
N PRO A 443 -21.76 -11.66 14.28
CA PRO A 443 -20.87 -12.40 13.39
C PRO A 443 -20.52 -11.59 12.14
N ARG A 444 -19.24 -11.55 11.77
CA ARG A 444 -18.73 -10.86 10.57
C ARG A 444 -19.05 -9.34 10.50
N GLU A 445 -19.54 -8.72 11.57
CA GLU A 445 -19.92 -7.30 11.61
C GLU A 445 -18.72 -6.38 11.93
N THR A 446 -18.72 -5.21 11.31
CA THR A 446 -17.82 -4.09 11.64
C THR A 446 -18.65 -2.88 12.09
N LEU A 447 -18.64 -2.59 13.39
CA LEU A 447 -19.16 -1.32 13.92
C LEU A 447 -18.16 -0.22 13.59
N VAL A 448 -18.63 0.94 13.10
CA VAL A 448 -17.76 2.08 12.77
C VAL A 448 -18.27 3.36 13.39
N PHE A 449 -17.40 4.11 14.05
CA PHE A 449 -17.73 5.35 14.75
C PHE A 449 -16.78 6.49 14.36
N ARG A 450 -17.31 7.72 14.31
CA ARG A 450 -16.52 8.92 14.64
C ARG A 450 -16.50 9.08 16.15
N ALA A 451 -15.33 9.36 16.70
CA ALA A 451 -15.12 9.51 18.13
C ALA A 451 -14.39 10.81 18.47
N ARG A 452 -14.84 11.48 19.53
CA ARG A 452 -14.26 12.73 20.04
C ARG A 452 -14.18 12.69 21.55
N GLY A 453 -13.00 12.97 22.10
CA GLY A 453 -12.74 13.00 23.54
C GLY A 453 -11.58 13.93 23.89
N VAL A 454 -11.23 13.99 25.17
CA VAL A 454 -10.02 14.71 25.61
C VAL A 454 -8.81 13.82 25.39
N ARG A 455 -7.79 14.31 24.68
CA ARG A 455 -6.58 13.56 24.36
C ARG A 455 -5.73 13.30 25.60
N GLU A 456 -5.05 12.16 25.61
CA GLU A 456 -4.06 11.81 26.63
C GLU A 456 -2.89 12.79 26.59
N LEU A 457 -2.31 12.98 25.40
CA LEU A 457 -1.35 14.02 25.13
C LEU A 457 -2.07 15.33 24.75
N ALA A 458 -2.11 16.29 25.69
CA ALA A 458 -2.94 17.50 25.60
C ALA A 458 -2.36 18.59 24.68
N ASP A 459 -1.04 18.69 24.59
CA ASP A 459 -0.27 19.72 23.88
C ASP A 459 0.33 19.21 22.54
N GLY A 460 0.07 17.96 22.18
CA GLY A 460 0.88 17.25 21.20
C GLY A 460 0.17 16.13 20.43
N ILE A 461 0.94 15.28 19.74
CA ILE A 461 0.47 14.09 19.02
C ILE A 461 1.57 13.03 18.97
N TYR A 462 1.23 11.77 19.24
CA TYR A 462 2.18 10.66 19.05
C TYR A 462 2.38 10.41 17.55
N LEU A 463 3.61 10.10 17.12
CA LEU A 463 3.90 9.86 15.70
C LEU A 463 3.11 8.67 15.12
N SER A 464 2.80 7.68 15.97
CA SER A 464 1.93 6.55 15.62
C SER A 464 0.45 6.92 15.48
N GLU A 465 0.01 8.11 15.90
CA GLU A 465 -1.33 8.63 15.55
C GLU A 465 -1.40 9.21 14.14
N ILE A 466 -0.26 9.56 13.54
CA ILE A 466 -0.14 10.26 12.25
C ILE A 466 0.68 9.47 11.22
N PRO A 467 0.36 8.20 10.95
CA PRO A 467 1.14 7.36 10.03
C PRO A 467 1.24 7.95 8.62
N GLY A 468 0.25 8.72 8.15
CA GLY A 468 0.30 9.41 6.85
C GLY A 468 1.32 10.56 6.76
N SER A 469 1.94 10.93 7.90
CA SER A 469 3.05 11.89 7.97
C SER A 469 4.41 11.21 8.17
N VAL A 470 4.48 9.87 8.23
CA VAL A 470 5.69 9.08 8.49
C VAL A 470 6.02 8.21 7.26
N ASN A 471 7.29 8.18 6.85
CA ASN A 471 7.78 7.37 5.73
C ASN A 471 9.02 6.55 6.15
N PRO A 472 8.97 5.21 6.14
CA PRO A 472 10.13 4.34 6.20
C PRO A 472 10.97 4.48 4.92
N ALA A 473 11.89 5.44 4.91
CA ALA A 473 12.78 5.68 3.78
C ALA A 473 13.84 4.57 3.65
N VAL A 474 14.27 4.00 4.78
CA VAL A 474 15.00 2.74 4.88
C VAL A 474 14.41 1.98 6.06
N ASP A 475 13.79 0.82 5.82
CA ASP A 475 13.07 0.06 6.86
C ASP A 475 13.97 -0.90 7.67
N GLY A 476 15.22 -1.08 7.25
CA GLY A 476 16.21 -1.97 7.87
C GLY A 476 16.09 -3.43 7.44
N VAL A 477 15.17 -3.81 6.56
CA VAL A 477 15.04 -5.20 6.11
C VAL A 477 16.14 -5.56 5.11
N THR A 478 16.95 -6.57 5.44
CA THR A 478 18.02 -7.11 4.58
C THR A 478 17.66 -8.46 3.96
N LEU A 479 16.82 -9.25 4.64
CA LEU A 479 16.30 -10.54 4.20
C LEU A 479 14.77 -10.50 4.17
N PRO A 480 14.15 -10.02 3.07
CA PRO A 480 12.70 -9.91 2.99
C PRO A 480 12.03 -11.28 3.00
N GLN A 481 11.15 -11.49 3.98
CA GLN A 481 10.34 -12.70 4.15
C GLN A 481 8.87 -12.41 3.86
N PRO A 482 8.08 -13.39 3.42
CA PRO A 482 6.66 -13.21 3.15
C PRO A 482 5.83 -12.99 4.44
N ASP A 483 4.70 -12.32 4.27
CA ASP A 483 3.66 -12.18 5.29
C ASP A 483 3.15 -13.55 5.80
N PRO A 484 2.60 -13.69 7.03
CA PRO A 484 2.06 -14.95 7.52
C PRO A 484 0.62 -15.01 7.03
N THR A 485 0.45 -15.01 5.71
CA THR A 485 -0.84 -14.85 5.04
C THR A 485 -1.81 -15.97 5.43
N ILE A 486 -1.29 -17.11 5.87
CA ILE A 486 -2.03 -18.17 6.54
C ILE A 486 -2.24 -17.76 8.01
N HIS A 487 -3.50 -17.77 8.47
CA HIS A 487 -3.93 -17.69 9.88
C HIS A 487 -2.95 -18.47 10.80
N ARG A 488 -1.99 -17.78 11.41
CA ARG A 488 -1.16 -18.34 12.47
C ARG A 488 -1.87 -18.04 13.77
N ALA A 489 -2.78 -18.95 14.14
CA ALA A 489 -3.76 -18.81 15.22
C ALA A 489 -3.26 -17.89 16.34
N LEU A 490 -3.77 -16.66 16.35
CA LEU A 490 -3.64 -15.78 17.50
C LEU A 490 -4.34 -16.49 18.68
N ALA A 491 -3.89 -16.24 19.91
CA ALA A 491 -4.49 -16.92 21.05
C ALA A 491 -6.01 -16.65 21.07
N PRO A 492 -6.87 -17.68 21.16
CA PRO A 492 -8.32 -17.52 21.10
C PRO A 492 -8.80 -16.45 22.08
N TRP A 493 -9.84 -15.70 21.71
CA TRP A 493 -10.30 -14.55 22.50
C TRP A 493 -10.56 -14.93 23.96
N GLY A 494 -9.73 -14.42 24.87
CA GLY A 494 -9.66 -14.82 26.28
C GLY A 494 -10.72 -14.18 27.19
N GLY A 495 -11.88 -13.77 26.65
CA GLY A 495 -12.96 -13.16 27.44
C GLY A 495 -12.89 -11.63 27.60
N GLY A 496 -12.03 -10.93 26.85
CA GLY A 496 -11.99 -9.46 26.87
C GLY A 496 -10.94 -8.86 25.92
N SER A 497 -11.04 -7.55 25.69
CA SER A 497 -10.16 -6.77 24.80
C SER A 497 -9.53 -5.57 25.51
N ARG A 498 -9.12 -5.74 26.76
CA ARG A 498 -8.34 -4.72 27.50
C ARG A 498 -6.85 -4.89 27.18
N GLY A 499 -6.14 -3.78 26.95
CA GLY A 499 -4.75 -3.79 26.47
C GLY A 499 -4.66 -4.07 24.96
N VAL A 500 -3.46 -4.37 24.45
CA VAL A 500 -3.21 -4.54 22.99
C VAL A 500 -3.56 -5.93 22.43
N GLY A 501 -3.99 -6.87 23.27
CA GLY A 501 -4.26 -8.26 22.90
C GLY A 501 -3.01 -9.17 22.88
N PRO A 502 -3.20 -10.50 22.75
CA PRO A 502 -2.11 -11.47 22.69
C PRO A 502 -1.38 -11.37 21.34
N ARG A 503 -0.29 -10.61 21.30
CA ARG A 503 0.56 -10.49 20.12
C ARG A 503 1.29 -11.81 19.81
N PRO A 504 1.44 -12.20 18.54
CA PRO A 504 2.05 -13.47 18.17
C PRO A 504 3.56 -13.52 18.47
N MET A 505 4.03 -14.64 19.02
CA MET A 505 5.47 -14.89 19.23
C MET A 505 6.08 -15.63 18.03
N TYR A 506 6.29 -14.94 16.91
CA TYR A 506 6.94 -15.51 15.73
C TYR A 506 8.22 -14.74 15.35
N ALA A 507 9.14 -15.43 14.67
CA ALA A 507 10.34 -14.85 14.06
C ALA A 507 10.13 -14.72 12.54
N GLY A 508 10.78 -13.72 11.92
CA GLY A 508 10.80 -13.53 10.46
C GLY A 508 9.81 -12.49 9.93
N TRP A 509 9.86 -11.26 10.45
CA TRP A 509 8.93 -10.17 10.09
C TRP A 509 9.52 -8.77 10.33
N GLY A 510 9.70 -7.94 9.30
CA GLY A 510 10.70 -6.85 9.37
C GLY A 510 10.22 -5.41 9.14
N GLY A 511 8.98 -5.15 8.73
CA GLY A 511 8.54 -3.79 8.43
C GLY A 511 8.32 -2.93 9.69
N ALA A 512 8.66 -1.64 9.62
CA ALA A 512 8.28 -0.63 10.62
C ALA A 512 6.78 -0.70 11.01
N GLN A 513 6.49 -0.58 12.31
CA GLN A 513 5.15 -0.67 12.89
C GLN A 513 4.82 0.51 13.82
N ALA A 514 3.53 0.85 13.89
CA ALA A 514 2.97 1.83 14.82
C ALA A 514 2.44 1.10 16.07
N ASP A 515 2.84 1.56 17.26
CA ASP A 515 2.45 1.01 18.58
C ASP A 515 2.75 -0.51 18.77
N ALA A 516 3.68 -1.04 17.98
CA ALA A 516 4.17 -2.41 18.06
C ALA A 516 5.59 -2.52 17.46
N THR A 517 6.32 -3.59 17.79
CA THR A 517 7.60 -3.93 17.13
C THR A 517 7.37 -4.44 15.70
N PRO A 518 8.40 -4.55 14.83
CA PRO A 518 8.26 -5.13 13.49
C PRO A 518 7.68 -6.56 13.45
N PHE A 519 7.85 -7.29 14.55
CA PHE A 519 7.31 -8.63 14.78
C PHE A 519 5.91 -8.62 15.45
N GLY A 520 5.28 -7.44 15.52
CA GLY A 520 3.95 -7.22 16.09
C GLY A 520 3.86 -7.24 17.61
N ARG A 521 4.98 -7.22 18.36
CA ARG A 521 4.96 -7.30 19.84
C ARG A 521 4.70 -5.94 20.49
N GLU A 522 4.34 -5.93 21.78
CA GLU A 522 4.31 -4.73 22.61
C GLU A 522 5.72 -4.10 22.68
N LEU A 523 5.81 -2.76 22.61
CA LEU A 523 7.08 -2.05 22.69
C LEU A 523 7.61 -2.12 24.13
N GLN A 524 8.82 -2.63 24.33
CA GLN A 524 9.40 -2.81 25.65
C GLN A 524 10.91 -2.58 25.64
N ILE A 525 11.43 -1.80 26.59
CA ILE A 525 12.87 -1.50 26.69
C ILE A 525 13.31 -1.69 28.15
N SER A 526 14.21 -2.64 28.40
CA SER A 526 14.76 -2.95 29.71
C SER A 526 13.67 -3.20 30.77
N GLY A 527 12.64 -3.96 30.39
CA GLY A 527 11.48 -4.30 31.22
C GLY A 527 10.35 -3.27 31.19
N GLN A 528 10.62 -2.00 30.86
CA GLN A 528 9.61 -0.94 30.81
C GLN A 528 8.78 -1.05 29.52
N ARG A 529 7.45 -1.08 29.66
CA ARG A 529 6.50 -1.17 28.55
C ARG A 529 6.05 0.22 28.08
N TYR A 530 5.78 0.34 26.80
CA TYR A 530 5.31 1.56 26.16
C TYR A 530 4.09 1.27 25.29
N ALA A 531 3.01 1.99 25.52
CA ALA A 531 1.77 1.83 24.74
C ALA A 531 1.86 2.53 23.36
N HIS A 532 2.82 3.44 23.18
CA HIS A 532 2.92 4.29 22.01
C HIS A 532 4.34 4.33 21.43
N GLY A 533 4.45 4.50 20.11
CA GLY A 533 5.73 4.76 19.45
C GLY A 533 5.85 4.11 18.07
N LEU A 534 7.07 4.13 17.54
CA LEU A 534 7.43 3.47 16.29
C LEU A 534 8.42 2.34 16.59
N GLY A 535 8.04 1.09 16.31
CA GLY A 535 8.92 -0.06 16.39
C GLY A 535 9.51 -0.36 15.01
N ILE A 536 10.83 -0.39 14.90
CA ILE A 536 11.56 -0.56 13.62
C ILE A 536 12.74 -1.53 13.80
N LEU A 537 13.39 -1.95 12.72
CA LEU A 537 14.67 -2.65 12.82
C LEU A 537 15.82 -1.65 12.93
N ALA A 538 16.96 -2.05 13.49
CA ALA A 538 18.19 -1.27 13.40
C ALA A 538 18.65 -1.09 11.93
N ASN A 539 19.51 -0.10 11.69
CA ASN A 539 19.92 0.37 10.36
C ASN A 539 18.73 0.82 9.50
N SER A 540 17.94 1.73 10.05
CA SER A 540 16.75 2.30 9.45
C SER A 540 16.77 3.84 9.50
N ARG A 541 16.04 4.46 8.56
CA ARG A 541 15.79 5.90 8.48
C ARG A 541 14.30 6.12 8.26
N MET A 542 13.65 6.77 9.22
CA MET A 542 12.27 7.21 9.13
C MET A 542 12.23 8.71 8.84
N GLU A 543 11.45 9.12 7.87
CA GLU A 543 11.15 10.52 7.57
C GLU A 543 9.80 10.90 8.18
N VAL A 544 9.70 12.09 8.77
CA VAL A 544 8.48 12.58 9.43
C VAL A 544 8.21 14.03 9.04
N ARG A 545 7.04 14.30 8.46
CA ARG A 545 6.60 15.67 8.14
C ARG A 545 6.17 16.39 9.44
N ASN A 546 6.71 17.58 9.68
CA ASN A 546 6.30 18.42 10.81
C ASN A 546 5.19 19.40 10.39
N ALA A 547 4.08 19.42 11.12
CA ALA A 547 2.95 20.32 10.91
C ALA A 547 2.92 21.41 11.99
N ASP A 548 3.93 22.29 11.97
CA ASP A 548 4.13 23.43 12.88
C ASP A 548 4.21 23.07 14.37
N PHE A 549 4.76 21.90 14.71
CA PHE A 549 5.15 21.56 16.07
C PHE A 549 6.57 22.06 16.38
N ARG A 550 6.85 22.32 17.65
CA ARG A 550 8.08 22.97 18.12
C ARG A 550 9.03 22.07 18.89
N ARG A 551 8.54 20.94 19.40
CA ARG A 551 9.37 19.98 20.13
C ARG A 551 9.01 18.55 19.74
N LEU A 552 10.03 17.74 19.53
CA LEU A 552 9.91 16.28 19.51
C LEU A 552 10.46 15.74 20.82
N THR A 553 9.67 14.93 21.52
CA THR A 553 10.15 14.07 22.61
C THR A 553 10.07 12.62 22.18
N VAL A 554 11.03 11.80 22.61
CA VAL A 554 11.04 10.36 22.32
C VAL A 554 11.91 9.61 23.32
N THR A 555 11.52 8.39 23.65
CA THR A 555 12.28 7.46 24.48
C THR A 555 12.85 6.36 23.59
N VAL A 556 14.18 6.18 23.59
CA VAL A 556 14.88 5.27 22.67
C VAL A 556 15.60 4.15 23.40
N GLY A 557 15.69 3.00 22.72
CA GLY A 557 16.46 1.84 23.18
C GLY A 557 16.30 0.63 22.27
N VAL A 558 17.14 -0.38 22.52
CA VAL A 558 16.97 -1.72 21.93
C VAL A 558 15.75 -2.37 22.57
N ASP A 559 14.87 -2.93 21.75
CA ASP A 559 13.63 -3.54 22.24
C ASP A 559 13.91 -4.90 22.88
N ASP A 560 13.21 -5.24 23.96
CA ASP A 560 13.37 -6.50 24.70
C ASP A 560 13.04 -7.72 23.83
N SER A 561 12.32 -7.55 22.71
CA SER A 561 12.10 -8.60 21.72
C SER A 561 13.32 -8.94 20.85
N ALA A 562 14.42 -8.19 20.96
CA ALA A 562 15.66 -8.49 20.24
C ALA A 562 16.26 -9.85 20.62
N SER A 563 16.85 -10.52 19.63
CA SER A 563 17.67 -11.73 19.83
C SER A 563 19.16 -11.42 19.81
N ASP A 564 19.57 -10.27 19.29
CA ASP A 564 20.93 -9.76 19.38
C ASP A 564 21.11 -8.84 20.62
N ALA A 565 21.73 -9.40 21.65
CA ALA A 565 22.05 -8.68 22.88
C ALA A 565 23.36 -7.87 22.83
N ARG A 566 24.16 -7.97 21.76
CA ARG A 566 25.58 -7.55 21.77
C ARG A 566 25.87 -6.29 20.99
N HIS A 567 25.19 -6.08 19.87
CA HIS A 567 25.47 -4.92 19.04
C HIS A 567 24.80 -3.66 19.58
N ALA A 568 25.57 -2.57 19.60
CA ALA A 568 25.10 -1.29 20.11
C ALA A 568 24.43 -0.46 18.99
N VAL A 569 23.25 0.08 19.30
CA VAL A 569 22.49 0.99 18.43
C VAL A 569 22.70 2.42 18.90
N THR A 570 22.97 3.34 17.98
CA THR A 570 22.90 4.78 18.23
C THR A 570 21.69 5.37 17.53
N PHE A 571 20.91 6.17 18.25
CA PHE A 571 19.73 6.88 17.75
C PHE A 571 20.10 8.33 17.47
N GLU A 572 19.78 8.80 16.28
CA GLU A 572 20.11 10.14 15.77
C GLU A 572 18.84 10.80 15.26
N ILE A 573 18.58 12.04 15.70
CA ILE A 573 17.45 12.85 15.23
C ILE A 573 18.01 14.01 14.43
N TYR A 574 17.58 14.12 13.17
CA TYR A 574 17.91 15.22 12.28
C TYR A 574 16.68 16.05 11.94
N GLY A 575 16.84 17.36 11.73
CA GLY A 575 15.84 18.25 11.18
C GLY A 575 16.38 18.95 9.94
N ASP A 576 15.67 18.84 8.82
CA ASP A 576 16.06 19.34 7.50
C ASP A 576 17.54 19.01 7.15
N GLY A 577 17.95 17.78 7.47
CA GLY A 577 19.30 17.24 7.24
C GLY A 577 20.36 17.61 8.30
N ARG A 578 20.02 18.36 9.35
CA ARG A 578 20.94 18.84 10.40
C ARG A 578 20.73 18.04 11.70
N LEU A 579 21.81 17.57 12.34
CA LEU A 579 21.69 16.81 13.60
C LEU A 579 21.16 17.70 14.73
N LEU A 580 20.10 17.25 15.40
CA LEU A 580 19.45 17.93 16.53
C LEU A 580 19.68 17.21 17.86
N GLY A 581 19.73 15.87 17.84
CA GLY A 581 19.90 15.06 19.05
C GLY A 581 20.49 13.69 18.75
N ARG A 582 21.15 13.11 19.76
CA ARG A 582 21.81 11.80 19.66
C ARG A 582 21.80 11.08 21.00
N SER A 583 21.55 9.77 20.98
CA SER A 583 21.65 8.91 22.18
C SER A 583 23.11 8.55 22.51
N ALA A 584 23.33 8.01 23.71
CA ALA A 584 24.45 7.09 23.93
C ALA A 584 24.22 5.78 23.14
N PRO A 585 25.23 4.93 22.93
CA PRO A 585 25.02 3.60 22.36
C PRO A 585 24.21 2.71 23.31
N HIS A 586 23.18 2.04 22.80
CA HIS A 586 22.29 1.12 23.54
C HIS A 586 22.47 -0.32 23.08
N THR A 587 22.62 -1.26 24.01
CA THR A 587 22.44 -2.71 23.76
C THR A 587 21.15 -3.19 24.44
N GLN A 588 20.71 -4.43 24.16
CA GLN A 588 19.58 -5.03 24.91
C GLN A 588 19.83 -4.97 26.43
N GLY A 589 18.79 -4.63 27.19
CA GLY A 589 18.88 -4.43 28.64
C GLY A 589 19.52 -3.10 29.10
N THR A 590 19.97 -2.24 28.18
CA THR A 590 20.32 -0.85 28.53
C THR A 590 19.03 -0.09 28.87
N PRO A 591 18.96 0.65 30.00
CA PRO A 591 17.80 1.46 30.32
C PRO A 591 17.50 2.49 29.22
N ALA A 592 16.22 2.66 28.89
CA ALA A 592 15.80 3.56 27.84
C ALA A 592 16.25 5.01 28.09
N GLN A 593 16.64 5.71 27.02
CA GLN A 593 17.07 7.11 27.08
C GLN A 593 16.00 8.02 26.50
N GLN A 594 15.54 9.01 27.27
CA GLN A 594 14.72 10.08 26.72
C GLN A 594 15.58 11.10 25.96
N LEU A 595 15.12 11.51 24.79
CA LEU A 595 15.62 12.62 23.99
C LEU A 595 14.49 13.65 23.85
N SER A 596 14.86 14.93 23.90
CA SER A 596 13.97 16.05 23.61
C SER A 596 14.73 17.06 22.76
N VAL A 597 14.20 17.39 21.59
CA VAL A 597 14.84 18.32 20.64
C VAL A 597 13.88 19.43 20.22
N ASP A 598 14.45 20.60 19.97
CA ASP A 598 13.75 21.71 19.33
C ASP A 598 13.59 21.43 17.83
N ILE A 599 12.37 21.60 17.33
CA ILE A 599 11.99 21.44 15.91
C ILE A 599 11.20 22.65 15.40
N ASP A 600 11.23 23.79 16.10
CA ASP A 600 10.62 25.03 15.62
C ASP A 600 11.23 25.43 14.27
N ASN A 601 10.38 25.67 13.28
CA ASN A 601 10.74 25.93 11.87
C ASN A 601 11.41 24.76 11.11
N VAL A 602 11.53 23.56 11.69
CA VAL A 602 11.97 22.34 10.98
C VAL A 602 10.79 21.76 10.21
N ARG A 603 10.96 21.47 8.91
CA ARG A 603 9.87 20.93 8.06
C ARG A 603 9.84 19.41 7.99
N LEU A 604 11.02 18.80 7.91
CA LEU A 604 11.19 17.36 7.87
C LEU A 604 12.15 16.89 8.96
N ILE A 605 11.74 15.86 9.68
CA ILE A 605 12.56 15.19 10.68
C ILE A 605 12.97 13.83 10.16
N GLU A 606 14.24 13.46 10.33
CA GLU A 606 14.76 12.14 10.01
C GLU A 606 15.22 11.44 11.30
N LEU A 607 14.58 10.32 11.64
CA LEU A 607 14.91 9.46 12.77
C LEU A 607 15.76 8.30 12.27
N VAL A 608 17.03 8.25 12.69
CA VAL A 608 18.01 7.24 12.23
C VAL A 608 18.40 6.35 13.40
N ALA A 609 18.23 5.04 13.26
CA ALA A 609 18.75 4.04 14.19
C ALA A 609 19.89 3.28 13.52
N ARG A 610 21.11 3.41 14.03
CA ARG A 610 22.34 2.94 13.36
C ARG A 610 23.08 1.90 14.20
N ALA A 611 23.36 0.73 13.61
CA ALA A 611 24.07 -0.39 14.24
C ALA A 611 24.92 -1.15 13.20
N PRO A 612 26.12 -0.67 12.86
CA PRO A 612 26.92 -1.23 11.76
C PRO A 612 27.29 -2.71 11.98
N GLY A 613 27.17 -3.54 10.93
CA GLY A 613 27.58 -4.95 10.95
C GLY A 613 26.54 -5.94 11.50
N VAL A 614 25.31 -5.50 11.76
CA VAL A 614 24.23 -6.30 12.35
C VAL A 614 23.39 -7.03 11.29
N VAL A 615 22.87 -8.22 11.65
CA VAL A 615 21.74 -8.86 10.95
C VAL A 615 20.45 -8.23 11.49
N ASN A 616 19.94 -7.22 10.79
CA ASN A 616 18.93 -6.28 11.31
C ASN A 616 17.67 -6.96 11.86
N GLU A 617 17.25 -8.08 11.27
CA GLU A 617 16.10 -8.90 11.69
C GLU A 617 16.26 -9.50 13.10
N GLN A 618 17.43 -9.39 13.73
CA GLN A 618 17.70 -9.80 15.11
C GLN A 618 17.70 -8.63 16.10
N LEU A 619 17.63 -7.38 15.62
CA LEU A 619 17.77 -6.16 16.41
C LEU A 619 16.62 -5.16 16.16
N PRO A 620 15.39 -5.47 16.59
CA PRO A 620 14.32 -4.49 16.73
C PRO A 620 14.69 -3.41 17.74
N VAL A 621 14.25 -2.19 17.46
CA VAL A 621 14.51 -0.98 18.24
C VAL A 621 13.26 -0.12 18.29
N SER A 622 13.12 0.64 19.36
CA SER A 622 11.87 1.33 19.68
C SER A 622 12.10 2.83 19.85
N TRP A 623 11.39 3.63 19.05
CA TRP A 623 11.17 5.06 19.28
C TRP A 623 9.87 5.20 20.09
N ALA A 624 9.95 4.81 21.35
CA ALA A 624 8.82 4.76 22.29
C ALA A 624 8.36 6.15 22.72
N ASP A 625 7.05 6.32 22.91
CA ASP A 625 6.38 7.59 23.20
C ASP A 625 6.82 8.76 22.30
N ALA A 626 7.24 8.46 21.05
CA ALA A 626 7.64 9.47 20.08
C ALA A 626 6.48 10.43 19.81
N ALA A 627 6.65 11.70 20.17
CA ALA A 627 5.57 12.68 20.19
C ALA A 627 6.03 14.10 19.80
N PHE A 628 5.21 14.77 19.00
CA PHE A 628 5.33 16.19 18.72
C PHE A 628 4.53 17.03 19.72
N HIS A 629 5.03 18.21 20.08
CA HIS A 629 4.42 19.18 21.00
C HIS A 629 4.46 20.60 20.42
N ARG A 630 3.47 21.43 20.77
CA ARG A 630 3.29 22.81 20.26
C ARG A 630 4.06 23.88 21.06
#